data_AF-A0A1C6IQL1-F1
#
_entry.id   AF-A0A1C6IQL1-F1
#
_cell.length_a   1.000
_cell.length_b   1.000
_cell.length_c   1.000
_cell.angle_alpha   90.00
_cell.angle_beta   90.00
_cell.angle_gamma   90.00
#
_symmetry.space_group_name_H-M   'P 1'
#
loop_
_entity.id
_entity.type
_entity.pdbx_description
1 polymer ?
#
loop_
_entity_poly.entity_id
_entity_poly.type
_entity_poly.pdbx_seq_one_letter_code
_entity_poly.pdbx_strand_id
1 'polypeptide(L)'
;MRKPSIFSRDYERIMRKRKRILVASISLSIISVSLIIIFISRYNLRENESYLTTWTKDEEKIEKENEIETVKLYNNIKILLNGNEFKLNLSENNNKKIIDSVEKLESDKYCIDNYGEKVIILDEYQNIFLCDIEGNVIDLTLNEYVSPYGEVFKKDEILSTYYDYIWHSQVKFLNSNKIAYVSNLPYFGYGLSQFINVIDIYSKEHMTMWEFYGNNIVLKENLASGLEAVIDGNIKYIE
;
A
#
# COMPACT_ATOMS: atom_id res chain seq x y z
N MET A 1 3.07 41.67 4.60
CA MET A 1 2.77 43.14 4.67
C MET A 1 2.63 43.58 6.13
N ARG A 2 3.22 44.72 6.50
CA ARG A 2 3.12 45.30 7.86
C ARG A 2 1.65 45.60 8.20
N LYS A 3 1.23 45.34 9.45
CA LYS A 3 -0.16 45.54 9.91
C LYS A 3 -0.48 47.04 9.90
N PRO A 4 -1.62 47.47 9.32
CA PRO A 4 -2.04 48.87 9.39
C PRO A 4 -2.49 49.21 10.82
N SER A 5 -2.30 50.46 11.23
CA SER A 5 -2.70 50.93 12.55
C SER A 5 -4.21 50.83 12.74
N ILE A 6 -4.63 50.30 13.90
CA ILE A 6 -6.04 50.09 14.27
C ILE A 6 -6.82 51.40 14.48
N PHE A 7 -6.11 52.51 14.67
CA PHE A 7 -6.69 53.84 14.87
C PHE A 7 -6.78 54.66 13.57
N SER A 8 -6.44 54.09 12.42
CA SER A 8 -6.57 54.78 11.13
C SER A 8 -8.01 54.80 10.66
N ARG A 9 -8.47 55.97 10.18
CA ARG A 9 -9.81 56.14 9.56
C ARG A 9 -10.06 55.17 8.39
N ASP A 10 -8.99 54.70 7.73
CA ASP A 10 -9.07 53.76 6.62
C ASP A 10 -8.85 52.29 7.02
N TYR A 11 -8.69 51.99 8.32
CA TYR A 11 -8.41 50.64 8.82
C TYR A 11 -9.45 49.62 8.35
N GLU A 12 -10.74 49.91 8.54
CA GLU A 12 -11.82 49.03 8.12
C GLU A 12 -11.87 48.81 6.61
N ARG A 13 -11.56 49.86 5.83
CA ARG A 13 -11.57 49.81 4.37
C ARG A 13 -10.45 48.90 3.86
N ILE A 14 -9.27 48.98 4.48
CA ILE A 14 -8.12 48.12 4.16
C ILE A 14 -8.41 46.67 4.58
N MET A 15 -8.98 46.44 5.77
CA MET A 15 -9.34 45.11 6.25
C MET A 15 -10.40 44.44 5.37
N ARG A 16 -11.43 45.19 4.92
CA ARG A 16 -12.44 44.68 3.97
C ARG A 16 -11.84 44.28 2.62
N LYS A 17 -10.90 45.06 2.08
CA LYS A 17 -10.18 44.70 0.84
C LYS A 17 -9.34 43.43 1.03
N ARG A 18 -8.61 43.30 2.15
CA ARG A 18 -7.82 42.09 2.45
C ARG A 18 -8.69 40.84 2.59
N LYS A 19 -9.84 40.96 3.27
CA LYS A 19 -10.80 39.85 3.40
C LYS A 19 -11.34 39.41 2.04
N ARG A 20 -11.67 40.35 1.14
CA ARG A 20 -12.11 40.03 -0.23
C ARG A 20 -11.02 39.36 -1.05
N ILE A 21 -9.77 39.82 -0.95
CA ILE A 21 -8.63 39.21 -1.65
C ILE A 21 -8.36 37.80 -1.13
N LEU A 22 -8.40 37.58 0.19
CA LEU A 22 -8.24 36.24 0.79
C LEU A 22 -9.36 35.28 0.37
N VAL A 23 -10.61 35.74 0.38
CA VAL A 23 -11.74 34.91 -0.09
C VAL A 23 -11.60 34.62 -1.58
N ALA A 24 -11.25 35.62 -2.40
CA ALA A 24 -11.04 35.42 -3.83
C ALA A 24 -9.88 34.44 -4.13
N SER A 25 -8.78 34.48 -3.38
CA SER A 25 -7.67 33.53 -3.56
C SER A 25 -8.06 32.10 -3.18
N ILE A 26 -8.86 31.94 -2.13
CA ILE A 26 -9.37 30.62 -1.73
C ILE A 26 -10.33 30.08 -2.79
N SER A 27 -11.27 30.91 -3.26
CA SER A 27 -12.19 30.54 -4.33
C SER A 27 -11.46 30.18 -5.62
N LEU A 28 -10.42 30.92 -6.00
CA LEU A 28 -9.60 30.61 -7.18
C LEU A 28 -8.86 29.27 -7.04
N SER A 29 -8.34 28.97 -5.84
CA SER A 29 -7.66 27.71 -5.56
C SER A 29 -8.61 26.50 -5.64
N ILE A 30 -9.85 26.66 -5.18
CA ILE A 30 -10.87 25.60 -5.29
C ILE A 30 -11.22 25.36 -6.76
N ILE A 31 -11.42 26.43 -7.54
CA ILE A 31 -11.71 26.32 -8.98
C ILE A 31 -10.55 25.64 -9.73
N SER A 32 -9.29 25.95 -9.39
CA SER A 32 -8.14 25.29 -10.03
C SER A 32 -8.08 23.79 -9.73
N VAL A 33 -8.40 23.37 -8.50
CA VAL A 33 -8.44 21.94 -8.13
C VAL A 33 -9.57 21.23 -8.90
N SER A 34 -10.75 21.84 -8.98
CA SER A 34 -11.86 21.27 -9.76
C SER A 34 -11.51 21.12 -11.25
N LEU A 35 -10.80 22.08 -11.84
CA LEU A 35 -10.34 21.99 -13.23
C LEU A 35 -9.30 20.88 -13.43
N ILE A 36 -8.40 20.66 -12.46
CA ILE A 36 -7.42 19.56 -12.49
C ILE A 36 -8.15 18.21 -12.44
N ILE A 37 -9.15 18.06 -11.57
CA ILE A 37 -9.95 16.83 -11.46
C ILE A 37 -10.69 16.54 -12.77
N ILE A 38 -11.32 17.55 -13.36
CA ILE A 38 -12.00 17.41 -14.66
C ILE A 38 -11.00 17.05 -15.77
N PHE A 39 -9.81 17.63 -15.76
CA PHE A 39 -8.77 17.34 -16.75
C PHE A 39 -8.25 15.90 -16.64
N ILE A 40 -7.97 15.41 -15.42
CA ILE A 40 -7.58 14.02 -15.17
C ILE A 40 -8.71 13.07 -15.59
N SER A 41 -9.96 13.38 -15.22
CA SER A 41 -11.12 12.59 -15.64
C SER A 41 -11.26 12.52 -17.16
N ARG A 42 -11.01 13.60 -17.90
CA ARG A 42 -11.01 13.59 -19.37
C ARG A 42 -9.82 12.86 -19.99
N TYR A 43 -8.65 12.87 -19.34
CA TYR A 43 -7.50 12.08 -19.80
C TYR A 43 -7.75 10.58 -19.62
N ASN A 44 -8.27 10.16 -18.45
CA ASN A 44 -8.71 8.79 -18.21
C ASN A 44 -9.85 8.37 -19.16
N LEU A 45 -10.77 9.28 -19.51
CA LEU A 45 -11.79 8.99 -20.51
C LEU A 45 -11.23 8.88 -21.94
N ARG A 46 -10.18 9.63 -22.32
CA ARG A 46 -9.60 9.57 -23.69
C ARG A 46 -8.78 8.30 -23.94
N GLU A 47 -8.14 7.75 -22.91
CA GLU A 47 -7.53 6.41 -22.98
C GLU A 47 -8.61 5.33 -23.11
N ASN A 48 -9.82 5.63 -22.62
CA ASN A 48 -10.97 4.75 -22.67
C ASN A 48 -11.88 4.91 -23.91
N GLU A 49 -11.85 6.04 -24.62
CA GLU A 49 -12.68 6.25 -25.81
C GLU A 49 -12.07 5.62 -27.08
N SER A 50 -10.76 5.32 -27.10
CA SER A 50 -10.14 4.60 -28.22
C SER A 50 -10.59 3.13 -28.32
N TYR A 51 -11.18 2.56 -27.27
CA TYR A 51 -11.78 1.22 -27.31
C TYR A 51 -13.30 1.25 -27.57
N LEU A 52 -13.97 2.41 -27.44
CA LEU A 52 -15.43 2.53 -27.66
C LEU A 52 -15.80 2.99 -29.07
N THR A 53 -14.93 3.68 -29.81
CA THR A 53 -15.23 4.15 -31.18
C THR A 53 -15.03 3.10 -32.28
N THR A 54 -14.58 1.89 -31.93
CA THR A 54 -14.40 0.77 -32.86
C THR A 54 -15.54 -0.26 -32.79
N TRP A 55 -16.48 -0.11 -31.86
CA TRP A 55 -17.57 -1.06 -31.61
C TRP A 55 -18.97 -0.44 -31.52
N THR A 56 -19.15 0.81 -31.97
CA THR A 56 -20.48 1.41 -32.18
C THR A 56 -20.76 1.63 -33.66
N LYS A 57 -20.68 0.54 -34.42
CA LYS A 57 -21.58 0.25 -35.53
C LYS A 57 -21.90 -1.22 -35.39
N ASP A 58 -23.19 -1.48 -35.21
CA ASP A 58 -23.78 -2.81 -35.02
C ASP A 58 -23.80 -3.26 -33.56
N GLU A 59 -24.82 -2.80 -32.82
CA GLU A 59 -25.54 -3.65 -31.85
C GLU A 59 -26.84 -2.96 -31.39
N GLU A 60 -27.96 -3.34 -32.00
CA GLU A 60 -29.22 -3.53 -31.27
C GLU A 60 -29.32 -5.03 -30.96
N LYS A 61 -29.03 -5.42 -29.71
CA LYS A 61 -29.97 -6.09 -28.79
C LYS A 61 -29.23 -6.77 -27.64
N ILE A 62 -29.61 -6.32 -26.46
CA ILE A 62 -29.37 -6.91 -25.17
C ILE A 62 -30.06 -8.27 -25.08
N GLU A 63 -29.33 -9.30 -24.64
CA GLU A 63 -29.84 -10.25 -23.64
C GLU A 63 -28.70 -10.86 -22.84
N LYS A 64 -28.91 -10.89 -21.52
CA LYS A 64 -27.96 -11.33 -20.49
C LYS A 64 -27.79 -12.84 -20.52
N GLU A 65 -26.55 -13.30 -20.58
CA GLU A 65 -26.18 -14.61 -20.07
C GLU A 65 -24.90 -14.45 -19.24
N ASN A 66 -24.96 -14.88 -17.99
CA ASN A 66 -23.81 -14.94 -17.09
C ASN A 66 -22.86 -16.01 -17.61
N GLU A 67 -21.87 -15.62 -18.42
CA GLU A 67 -20.69 -16.45 -18.60
C GLU A 67 -19.84 -16.36 -17.33
N ILE A 68 -19.79 -17.46 -16.59
CA ILE A 68 -18.72 -17.73 -15.65
C ILE A 68 -17.46 -17.79 -16.50
N GLU A 69 -16.63 -16.74 -16.44
CA GLU A 69 -15.31 -16.71 -17.06
C GLU A 69 -14.55 -17.95 -16.58
N THR A 70 -14.30 -18.85 -17.54
CA THR A 70 -13.50 -20.05 -17.30
C THR A 70 -12.05 -19.58 -17.15
N VAL A 71 -11.59 -19.55 -15.90
CA VAL A 71 -10.19 -19.30 -15.56
C VAL A 71 -9.32 -20.31 -16.31
N LYS A 72 -8.63 -19.86 -17.37
CA LYS A 72 -7.59 -20.66 -18.03
C LYS A 72 -6.37 -20.65 -17.11
N LEU A 73 -6.04 -21.83 -16.57
CA LEU A 73 -4.86 -22.03 -15.75
C LEU A 73 -3.62 -21.95 -16.65
N TYR A 74 -2.79 -20.93 -16.47
CA TYR A 74 -1.47 -20.89 -17.08
C TYR A 74 -0.44 -21.47 -16.11
N ASN A 75 0.65 -21.97 -16.68
CA ASN A 75 1.80 -22.56 -16.00
C ASN A 75 2.18 -21.89 -14.68
N ASN A 76 2.70 -22.69 -13.75
CA ASN A 76 3.36 -22.19 -12.55
C ASN A 76 4.71 -21.53 -12.88
N ILE A 77 5.08 -20.55 -12.07
CA ILE A 77 6.46 -20.04 -12.00
C ILE A 77 7.10 -20.56 -10.73
N LYS A 78 8.31 -21.09 -10.87
CA LYS A 78 9.16 -21.47 -9.75
C LYS A 78 10.03 -20.27 -9.37
N ILE A 79 10.03 -19.92 -8.09
CA ILE A 79 10.91 -18.92 -7.52
C ILE A 79 11.73 -19.57 -6.40
N LEU A 80 12.95 -19.08 -6.20
CA LEU A 80 13.85 -19.54 -5.14
C LEU A 80 14.05 -18.41 -4.13
N LEU A 81 13.58 -18.61 -2.91
CA LEU A 81 13.71 -17.64 -1.81
C LEU A 81 14.54 -18.29 -0.71
N ASN A 82 15.73 -17.73 -0.41
CA ASN A 82 16.66 -18.29 0.58
C ASN A 82 16.95 -19.80 0.42
N GLY A 83 17.04 -20.28 -0.83
CA GLY A 83 17.30 -21.69 -1.13
C GLY A 83 16.07 -22.60 -1.08
N ASN A 84 14.91 -22.08 -0.66
CA ASN A 84 13.63 -22.79 -0.68
C ASN A 84 12.87 -22.50 -1.99
N GLU A 85 12.34 -23.54 -2.63
CA GLU A 85 11.55 -23.42 -3.87
C GLU A 85 10.08 -23.16 -3.53
N PHE A 86 9.53 -22.07 -4.08
CA PHE A 86 8.10 -21.76 -4.04
C PHE A 86 7.53 -21.76 -5.46
N LYS A 87 6.21 -21.96 -5.56
CA LYS A 87 5.51 -21.88 -6.85
C LYS A 87 4.38 -20.87 -6.81
N LEU A 88 4.38 -20.00 -7.80
CA LEU A 88 3.31 -19.05 -8.07
C LEU A 88 2.36 -19.69 -9.08
N ASN A 89 1.10 -19.85 -8.70
CA ASN A 89 0.03 -20.29 -9.59
C ASN A 89 -0.53 -19.08 -10.33
N LEU A 90 -0.68 -19.22 -11.65
CA LEU A 90 -1.04 -18.12 -12.53
C LEU A 90 -2.36 -18.42 -13.22
N SER A 91 -3.21 -17.41 -13.28
CA SER A 91 -4.50 -17.45 -13.95
C SER A 91 -4.60 -16.35 -14.99
N GLU A 92 -5.60 -16.45 -15.87
CA GLU A 92 -5.96 -15.41 -16.82
C GLU A 92 -7.25 -14.74 -16.35
N ASN A 93 -7.22 -13.41 -16.26
CA ASN A 93 -8.37 -12.56 -15.97
C ASN A 93 -8.39 -11.41 -16.98
N ASN A 94 -9.47 -11.25 -17.75
CA ASN A 94 -9.58 -10.25 -18.83
C ASN A 94 -8.40 -10.28 -19.84
N ASN A 95 -7.99 -11.48 -20.30
CA ASN A 95 -6.82 -11.70 -21.17
C ASN A 95 -5.48 -11.20 -20.59
N LYS A 96 -5.39 -10.96 -19.28
CA LYS A 96 -4.18 -10.60 -18.57
C LYS A 96 -3.79 -11.72 -17.61
N LYS A 97 -2.50 -12.06 -17.61
CA LYS A 97 -1.92 -13.02 -16.68
C LYS A 97 -1.79 -12.41 -15.30
N ILE A 98 -2.27 -13.11 -14.27
CA ILE A 98 -2.21 -12.68 -12.88
C ILE A 98 -1.69 -13.80 -11.97
N ILE A 99 -1.15 -13.42 -10.82
CA ILE A 99 -0.85 -14.31 -9.70
C ILE A 99 -2.16 -14.60 -8.95
N ASP A 100 -2.49 -15.88 -8.82
CA ASP A 100 -3.70 -16.34 -8.15
C ASP A 100 -3.41 -16.81 -6.72
N SER A 101 -2.32 -17.57 -6.55
CA SER A 101 -1.93 -18.13 -5.25
C SER A 101 -0.46 -18.53 -5.21
N VAL A 102 0.03 -18.77 -3.99
CA VAL A 102 1.36 -19.35 -3.73
C VAL A 102 1.18 -20.77 -3.20
N GLU A 103 1.76 -21.78 -3.85
CA GLU A 103 1.67 -23.17 -3.39
C GLU A 103 2.31 -23.32 -2.00
N LYS A 104 1.65 -24.12 -1.14
CA LYS A 104 2.15 -24.54 0.18
C LYS A 104 2.47 -23.40 1.16
N LEU A 105 1.87 -22.23 0.94
CA LEU A 105 1.92 -21.12 1.89
C LEU A 105 0.54 -20.83 2.46
N GLU A 106 0.50 -20.57 3.76
CA GLU A 106 -0.71 -20.08 4.42
C GLU A 106 -1.04 -18.67 3.92
N SER A 107 -2.33 -18.31 3.89
CA SER A 107 -2.79 -17.04 3.28
C SER A 107 -2.35 -15.78 4.03
N ASP A 108 -1.89 -15.91 5.28
CA ASP A 108 -1.33 -14.83 6.09
C ASP A 108 0.18 -14.62 5.84
N LYS A 109 0.83 -15.59 5.17
CA LYS A 109 2.25 -15.53 4.80
C LYS A 109 2.50 -14.88 3.45
N TYR A 110 1.46 -14.52 2.70
CA TYR A 110 1.62 -13.75 1.48
C TYR A 110 0.48 -12.76 1.27
N CYS A 111 0.72 -11.79 0.39
CA CYS A 111 -0.31 -10.91 -0.10
C CYS A 111 -0.06 -10.66 -1.58
N ILE A 112 -1.09 -10.80 -2.41
CA ILE A 112 -1.06 -10.43 -3.83
C ILE A 112 -1.52 -8.97 -3.93
N ASP A 113 -0.95 -8.19 -4.83
CA ASP A 113 -1.38 -6.82 -5.06
C ASP A 113 -2.74 -6.76 -5.77
N ASN A 114 -3.37 -5.58 -5.78
CA ASN A 114 -4.72 -5.41 -6.34
C ASN A 114 -4.81 -5.72 -7.84
N TYR A 115 -3.69 -5.81 -8.54
CA TYR A 115 -3.62 -6.07 -9.98
C TYR A 115 -3.21 -7.51 -10.30
N GLY A 116 -2.85 -8.31 -9.29
CA GLY A 116 -2.33 -9.67 -9.48
C GLY A 116 -0.96 -9.69 -10.17
N GLU A 117 -0.22 -8.59 -10.18
CA GLU A 117 1.08 -8.50 -10.86
C GLU A 117 2.25 -8.81 -9.93
N LYS A 118 2.05 -8.61 -8.63
CA LYS A 118 3.08 -8.78 -7.61
C LYS A 118 2.54 -9.54 -6.42
N VAL A 119 3.43 -10.26 -5.76
CA VAL A 119 3.16 -10.94 -4.50
C VAL A 119 4.28 -10.65 -3.52
N ILE A 120 3.91 -10.34 -2.28
CA ILE A 120 4.84 -10.31 -1.15
C ILE A 120 4.73 -11.62 -0.40
N ILE A 121 5.87 -12.20 -0.06
CA ILE A 121 6.00 -13.48 0.61
C ILE A 121 6.82 -13.28 1.88
N LEU A 122 6.28 -13.77 3.00
CA LEU A 122 6.93 -13.88 4.29
C LEU A 122 7.32 -15.35 4.50
N ASP A 123 8.61 -15.63 4.57
CA ASP A 123 9.08 -16.99 4.82
C ASP A 123 9.06 -17.37 6.32
N GLU A 124 9.42 -18.62 6.63
CA GLU A 124 9.48 -19.14 7.99
C GLU A 124 10.53 -18.47 8.88
N TYR A 125 11.56 -17.88 8.28
CA TYR A 125 12.64 -17.14 8.94
C TYR A 125 12.35 -15.63 9.03
N GLN A 126 11.09 -15.24 8.79
CA GLN A 126 10.62 -13.87 8.79
C GLN A 126 11.40 -12.98 7.81
N ASN A 127 11.78 -13.49 6.64
CA ASN A 127 12.26 -12.69 5.51
C ASN A 127 11.09 -12.22 4.66
N ILE A 128 11.22 -11.02 4.08
CA ILE A 128 10.20 -10.44 3.21
C ILE A 128 10.76 -10.37 1.78
N PHE A 129 10.05 -11.01 0.86
CA PHE A 129 10.38 -11.00 -0.57
C PHE A 129 9.23 -10.42 -1.38
N LEU A 130 9.54 -9.60 -2.36
CA LEU A 130 8.60 -9.16 -3.40
C LEU A 130 8.93 -9.90 -4.69
N CYS A 131 7.91 -10.55 -5.27
CA CYS A 131 8.04 -11.28 -6.53
C CYS A 131 7.04 -10.76 -7.55
N ASP A 132 7.40 -10.76 -8.83
CA ASP A 132 6.50 -10.38 -9.94
C ASP A 132 6.05 -11.60 -10.78
N ILE A 133 5.16 -11.35 -11.75
CA ILE A 133 4.62 -12.35 -12.68
C ILE A 133 5.65 -12.91 -13.67
N GLU A 134 6.84 -12.32 -13.75
CA GLU A 134 7.99 -12.81 -14.53
C GLU A 134 8.90 -13.72 -13.69
N GLY A 135 8.74 -13.72 -12.37
CA GLY A 135 9.57 -14.49 -11.43
C GLY A 135 10.82 -13.74 -10.97
N ASN A 136 10.91 -12.43 -11.20
CA ASN A 136 11.95 -11.61 -10.57
C ASN A 136 11.67 -11.50 -9.07
N VAL A 137 12.73 -11.51 -8.28
CA VAL A 137 12.66 -11.48 -6.81
C VAL A 137 13.46 -10.30 -6.29
N ILE A 138 12.86 -9.55 -5.36
CA ILE A 138 13.51 -8.49 -4.61
C ILE A 138 13.44 -8.86 -3.13
N ASP A 139 14.60 -8.95 -2.48
CA ASP A 139 14.69 -9.05 -1.02
C ASP A 139 14.47 -7.66 -0.40
N LEU A 140 13.49 -7.60 0.50
CA LEU A 140 13.05 -6.43 1.27
C LEU A 140 13.21 -6.66 2.79
N THR A 141 14.02 -7.63 3.19
CA THR A 141 14.23 -7.98 4.59
C THR A 141 15.09 -6.94 5.29
N LEU A 142 14.62 -6.41 6.42
CA LEU A 142 15.47 -5.69 7.36
C LEU A 142 16.36 -6.68 8.11
N ASN A 143 17.64 -6.76 7.75
CA ASN A 143 18.59 -7.73 8.36
C ASN A 143 19.14 -7.26 9.71
N GLU A 144 19.20 -5.94 9.93
CA GLU A 144 19.64 -5.35 11.18
C GLU A 144 18.89 -4.05 11.46
N TYR A 145 18.69 -3.74 12.74
CA TYR A 145 18.16 -2.47 13.21
C TYR A 145 19.27 -1.71 13.93
N VAL A 146 19.47 -0.44 13.54
CA VAL A 146 20.42 0.45 14.20
C VAL A 146 19.64 1.45 15.06
N SER A 147 19.87 1.42 16.37
CA SER A 147 19.21 2.33 17.30
C SER A 147 19.67 3.77 17.09
N PRO A 148 18.91 4.77 17.57
CA PRO A 148 19.35 6.17 17.56
C PRO A 148 20.69 6.43 18.25
N TYR A 149 21.13 5.52 19.13
CA TYR A 149 22.42 5.58 19.83
C TYR A 149 23.53 4.81 19.11
N GLY A 150 23.25 4.21 17.96
CA GLY A 150 24.21 3.47 17.13
C GLY A 150 24.39 2.01 17.52
N GLU A 151 23.58 1.48 18.43
CA GLU A 151 23.59 0.05 18.75
C GLU A 151 22.98 -0.74 17.60
N VAL A 152 23.63 -1.84 17.22
CA VAL A 152 23.20 -2.69 16.11
C VAL A 152 22.59 -3.97 16.66
N PHE A 153 21.36 -4.23 16.26
CA PHE A 153 20.61 -5.45 16.59
C PHE A 153 20.42 -6.25 15.31
N LYS A 154 21.02 -7.43 15.23
CA LYS A 154 20.88 -8.29 14.06
C LYS A 154 19.67 -9.20 14.21
N LYS A 155 18.89 -9.32 13.14
CA LYS A 155 17.67 -10.13 13.11
C LYS A 155 17.89 -11.55 13.63
N ASP A 156 18.85 -12.28 13.06
CA ASP A 156 19.05 -13.71 13.38
C ASP A 156 19.51 -13.92 14.83
N GLU A 157 20.31 -12.99 15.38
CA GLU A 157 20.73 -13.00 16.79
C GLU A 157 19.52 -12.74 17.72
N ILE A 158 18.64 -11.81 17.34
CA ILE A 158 17.43 -11.50 18.13
C ILE A 158 16.43 -12.63 18.08
N LEU A 159 16.13 -13.19 16.90
CA LEU A 159 15.20 -14.32 16.74
C LEU A 159 15.71 -15.59 17.42
N SER A 160 17.03 -15.82 17.49
CA SER A 160 17.60 -16.96 18.23
C SER A 160 17.59 -16.75 19.75
N THR A 161 17.62 -15.50 20.23
CA THR A 161 17.60 -15.16 21.66
C THR A 161 16.18 -15.14 22.23
N TYR A 162 15.24 -14.56 21.48
CA TYR A 162 13.86 -14.31 21.91
C TYR A 162 12.91 -15.10 20.99
N TYR A 163 12.54 -16.32 21.41
CA TYR A 163 11.78 -17.28 20.58
C TYR A 163 10.41 -16.76 20.10
N ASP A 164 9.77 -15.88 20.87
CA ASP A 164 8.48 -15.27 20.56
C ASP A 164 8.60 -13.90 19.89
N TYR A 165 9.82 -13.47 19.54
CA TYR A 165 10.04 -12.17 18.92
C TYR A 165 9.53 -12.12 17.48
N ILE A 166 8.80 -11.04 17.19
CA ILE A 166 8.27 -10.76 15.87
C ILE A 166 9.16 -9.70 15.22
N TRP A 167 10.03 -10.13 14.32
CA TRP A 167 10.83 -9.24 13.50
C TRP A 167 10.08 -8.79 12.23
N HIS A 168 9.42 -9.73 11.55
CA HIS A 168 8.47 -9.45 10.47
C HIS A 168 7.28 -10.42 10.56
N SER A 169 6.06 -9.91 10.47
CA SER A 169 4.84 -10.70 10.35
C SER A 169 3.76 -9.96 9.57
N GLN A 170 2.76 -10.70 9.07
CA GLN A 170 1.54 -10.15 8.46
C GLN A 170 1.84 -9.13 7.34
N VAL A 171 2.46 -9.56 6.25
CA VAL A 171 2.81 -8.64 5.17
C VAL A 171 1.57 -8.27 4.34
N LYS A 172 1.33 -6.97 4.10
CA LYS A 172 0.23 -6.47 3.25
C LYS A 172 0.67 -5.31 2.36
N PHE A 173 0.14 -5.23 1.15
CA PHE A 173 0.32 -4.03 0.32
C PHE A 173 -0.50 -2.87 0.88
N LEU A 174 0.17 -1.75 1.14
CA LEU A 174 -0.48 -0.47 1.46
C LEU A 174 -0.86 0.27 0.17
N ASN A 175 0.01 0.22 -0.83
CA ASN A 175 -0.21 0.69 -2.20
C ASN A 175 0.85 0.07 -3.12
N SER A 176 0.96 0.54 -4.37
CA SER A 176 1.92 0.03 -5.35
C SER A 176 3.40 0.17 -4.94
N ASN A 177 3.70 1.07 -3.99
CA ASN A 177 5.06 1.46 -3.63
C ASN A 177 5.42 1.10 -2.18
N LYS A 178 4.43 0.76 -1.36
CA LYS A 178 4.59 0.56 0.07
C LYS A 178 3.95 -0.74 0.54
N ILE A 179 4.65 -1.40 1.45
CA ILE A 179 4.22 -2.64 2.11
C ILE A 179 4.18 -2.39 3.61
N ALA A 180 3.14 -2.85 4.29
CA ALA A 180 3.06 -2.86 5.74
C ALA A 180 3.38 -4.27 6.29
N TYR A 181 3.95 -4.30 7.48
CA TYR A 181 4.17 -5.52 8.27
C TYR A 181 4.07 -5.20 9.76
N VAL A 182 3.82 -6.22 10.58
CA VAL A 182 3.81 -6.12 12.04
C VAL A 182 5.14 -6.63 12.62
N SER A 183 5.70 -5.89 13.59
CA SER A 183 6.90 -6.31 14.32
C SER A 183 6.93 -5.78 15.76
N ASN A 184 7.88 -6.25 16.57
CA ASN A 184 8.21 -5.68 17.88
C ASN A 184 9.25 -4.56 17.80
N LEU A 185 9.75 -4.23 16.60
CA LEU A 185 10.68 -3.12 16.43
C LEU A 185 10.05 -1.80 16.91
N PRO A 186 10.83 -0.91 17.51
CA PRO A 186 12.29 -1.00 17.70
C PRO A 186 12.71 -1.52 19.09
N TYR A 187 11.84 -2.26 19.78
CA TYR A 187 12.13 -2.78 21.12
C TYR A 187 12.63 -4.23 21.04
N PHE A 188 13.45 -4.64 22.01
CA PHE A 188 14.07 -5.96 22.08
C PHE A 188 13.92 -6.54 23.49
N GLY A 189 13.56 -7.82 23.61
CA GLY A 189 13.18 -8.44 24.88
C GLY A 189 11.92 -9.31 24.78
N TYR A 190 11.27 -9.52 25.93
CA TYR A 190 10.04 -10.31 26.08
C TYR A 190 8.84 -9.41 26.41
N GLY A 191 7.63 -9.88 26.10
CA GLY A 191 6.39 -9.18 26.47
C GLY A 191 6.25 -7.81 25.80
N LEU A 192 6.76 -7.69 24.57
CA LEU A 192 6.80 -6.43 23.83
C LEU A 192 5.45 -6.15 23.14
N SER A 193 5.14 -4.86 22.99
CA SER A 193 4.07 -4.43 22.09
C SER A 193 4.46 -4.68 20.63
N GLN A 194 3.45 -4.87 19.80
CA GLN A 194 3.54 -4.92 18.36
C GLN A 194 3.36 -3.51 17.77
N PHE A 195 4.02 -3.27 16.66
CA PHE A 195 4.00 -2.03 15.88
C PHE A 195 3.79 -2.36 14.41
N ILE A 196 3.07 -1.47 13.72
CA ILE A 196 3.02 -1.52 12.26
C ILE A 196 4.22 -0.76 11.71
N ASN A 197 4.92 -1.39 10.77
CA ASN A 197 6.05 -0.83 10.07
C ASN A 197 5.77 -0.84 8.57
N VAL A 198 6.37 0.09 7.86
CA VAL A 198 6.17 0.29 6.43
C VAL A 198 7.51 0.22 5.71
N ILE A 199 7.55 -0.52 4.61
CA ILE A 199 8.67 -0.62 3.69
C ILE A 199 8.33 0.21 2.46
N ASP A 200 9.24 1.10 2.07
CA ASP A 200 9.22 1.68 0.72
C ASP A 200 9.97 0.74 -0.23
N ILE A 201 9.29 0.25 -1.27
CA ILE A 201 9.81 -0.80 -2.15
C ILE A 201 11.06 -0.35 -2.92
N TYR A 202 11.16 0.94 -3.28
CA TYR A 202 12.25 1.44 -4.10
C TYR A 202 13.51 1.71 -3.29
N SER A 203 13.38 2.42 -2.17
CA SER A 203 14.49 2.76 -1.28
C SER A 203 14.88 1.60 -0.36
N LYS A 204 13.97 0.64 -0.15
CA LYS A 204 14.06 -0.43 0.84
C LYS A 204 14.18 0.08 2.28
N GLU A 205 13.76 1.32 2.53
CA GLU A 205 13.75 1.89 3.88
C GLU A 205 12.55 1.37 4.66
N HIS A 206 12.79 1.04 5.93
CA HIS A 206 11.79 0.60 6.89
C HIS A 206 11.49 1.72 7.88
N MET A 207 10.22 2.01 8.11
CA MET A 207 9.77 3.04 9.05
C MET A 207 8.69 2.50 9.98
N THR A 208 8.84 2.77 11.28
CA THR A 208 7.82 2.47 12.29
C THR A 208 6.72 3.52 12.26
N MET A 209 5.47 3.06 12.20
CA MET A 209 4.29 3.90 12.32
C MET A 209 3.88 4.00 13.80
N TRP A 210 4.43 4.97 14.51
CA TRP A 210 4.38 5.08 15.97
C TRP A 210 2.97 5.17 16.57
N GLU A 211 2.00 5.63 15.80
CA GLU A 211 0.60 5.75 16.18
C GLU A 211 -0.20 4.44 16.06
N PHE A 212 0.39 3.41 15.44
CA PHE A 212 -0.18 2.09 15.25
C PHE A 212 0.61 1.03 16.03
N TYR A 213 0.33 0.95 17.32
CA TYR A 213 0.91 -0.04 18.23
C TYR A 213 -0.16 -0.62 19.15
N GLY A 214 0.07 -1.84 19.66
CA GLY A 214 -0.83 -2.54 20.56
C GLY A 214 -0.24 -3.88 21.02
N ASN A 215 -0.98 -4.63 21.84
CA ASN A 215 -0.56 -5.98 22.24
C ASN A 215 -0.90 -7.03 21.17
N ASN A 216 -1.98 -6.80 20.44
CA ASN A 216 -2.41 -7.65 19.33
C ASN A 216 -2.83 -6.79 18.13
N ILE A 217 -2.14 -6.97 17.00
CA ILE A 217 -2.41 -6.32 15.74
C ILE A 217 -2.75 -7.38 14.70
N VAL A 218 -3.86 -7.18 13.99
CA VAL A 218 -4.24 -7.98 12.82
C VAL A 218 -4.40 -7.08 11.61
N LEU A 219 -3.57 -7.28 10.59
CA LEU A 219 -3.69 -6.62 9.29
C LEU A 219 -4.68 -7.38 8.40
N LYS A 220 -5.65 -6.67 7.85
CA LYS A 220 -6.67 -7.25 6.98
C LYS A 220 -6.43 -6.86 5.51
N GLU A 221 -7.51 -6.52 4.81
CA GLU A 221 -7.50 -6.15 3.40
C GLU A 221 -7.32 -4.65 3.22
N ASN A 222 -6.86 -4.28 2.03
CA ASN A 222 -6.76 -2.90 1.62
C ASN A 222 -8.10 -2.46 1.03
N LEU A 223 -8.74 -1.49 1.68
CA LEU A 223 -10.02 -0.92 1.25
C LEU A 223 -9.77 0.44 0.59
N ALA A 224 -10.80 1.04 0.00
CA ALA A 224 -10.71 2.40 -0.57
C ALA A 224 -10.25 3.45 0.47
N SER A 225 -10.45 3.18 1.76
CA SER A 225 -10.03 4.01 2.89
C SER A 225 -8.62 3.70 3.42
N GLY A 226 -7.86 2.83 2.75
CA GLY A 226 -6.54 2.37 3.17
C GLY A 226 -6.55 0.96 3.78
N LEU A 227 -5.39 0.53 4.27
CA LEU A 227 -5.21 -0.78 4.87
C LEU A 227 -5.90 -0.83 6.24
N GLU A 228 -6.86 -1.74 6.40
CA GLU A 228 -7.53 -1.96 7.68
C GLU A 228 -6.61 -2.72 8.65
N ALA A 229 -6.45 -2.19 9.87
CA ALA A 229 -5.76 -2.82 10.98
C ALA A 229 -6.67 -2.89 12.21
N VAL A 230 -6.77 -4.08 12.81
CA VAL A 230 -7.44 -4.26 14.11
C VAL A 230 -6.37 -4.28 15.19
N ILE A 231 -6.35 -3.26 16.03
CA ILE A 231 -5.37 -3.05 17.10
C ILE A 231 -6.09 -3.15 18.44
N ASP A 232 -5.80 -4.20 19.20
CA ASP A 232 -6.44 -4.48 20.50
C ASP A 232 -7.97 -4.41 20.43
N GLY A 233 -8.54 -4.91 19.33
CA GLY A 233 -9.98 -4.91 19.04
C GLY A 233 -10.54 -3.64 18.41
N ASN A 234 -9.73 -2.57 18.26
CA ASN A 234 -10.14 -1.32 17.64
C ASN A 234 -9.73 -1.26 16.16
N ILE A 235 -10.65 -0.88 15.28
CA ILE A 235 -10.37 -0.73 13.85
C ILE A 235 -9.68 0.62 13.61
N LYS A 236 -8.55 0.60 12.91
CA LYS A 236 -7.87 1.77 12.35
C LYS A 236 -7.57 1.55 10.88
N TYR A 237 -7.32 2.65 10.16
CA TYR A 237 -6.92 2.64 8.76
C TYR A 237 -5.55 3.29 8.59
N ILE A 238 -4.75 2.74 7.69
CA ILE A 238 -3.39 3.19 7.38
C ILE A 238 -3.38 3.69 5.94
N GLU A 239 -2.77 4.86 5.72
CA GLU A 239 -2.67 5.56 4.42
C GLU A 239 -1.21 5.65 3.93
#